data_AF-A0AA41VPQ8-F1
#
_entry.id   AF-A0AA41VPQ8-F1
#
_cell.length_a   1.000
_cell.length_b   1.000
_cell.length_c   1.000
_cell.angle_alpha   90.00
_cell.angle_beta   90.00
_cell.angle_gamma   90.00
#
_symmetry.space_group_name_H-M   'P 1'
#
loop_
_entity.id
_entity.type
_entity.pdbx_description
1 polymer ?
#
loop_
_entity_poly.entity_id
_entity_poly.type
_entity_poly.pdbx_seq_one_letter_code
_entity_poly.pdbx_strand_id
1 'polypeptide(L)'
;MGGLNGDSRNMADVKPRITEEIVEKPKIWKLTEINEPSQCRSLCLPDNLSALRVSRLIYTNSGIALLALAANAVHKLWKWQRNDRNVTGKATTNMPPTLWQPSSGILMTNEVSDTKPEDAVPCFALSKNDSYVMSASGGKISLFNMMTFKTMTTFMPPPPAATFLAFHPQDNNIIAIGMEDSSIQIYNVRVDE
;
A
#
# COMPACT_ATOMS: atom_id res chain seq x y z
N MET A 1 73.80 -21.85 -18.03
CA MET A 1 73.03 -22.80 -17.18
C MET A 1 72.14 -21.92 -16.32
N GLY A 2 70.83 -21.81 -16.48
CA GLY A 2 69.82 -22.83 -16.76
C GLY A 2 68.92 -22.89 -15.52
N GLY A 3 67.63 -22.57 -15.65
CA GLY A 3 66.66 -22.78 -14.55
C GLY A 3 65.52 -21.78 -14.51
N LEU A 4 64.33 -22.25 -14.86
CA LEU A 4 63.02 -21.59 -14.89
C LEU A 4 62.52 -21.13 -13.51
N ASN A 5 61.77 -20.03 -13.47
CA ASN A 5 60.48 -19.97 -12.78
C ASN A 5 59.71 -18.70 -13.16
N GLY A 6 58.70 -18.88 -14.01
CA GLY A 6 57.67 -17.89 -14.26
C GLY A 6 56.41 -18.25 -13.49
N ASP A 7 55.85 -17.26 -12.79
CA ASP A 7 54.41 -17.11 -12.64
C ASP A 7 54.12 -15.69 -12.12
N SER A 8 53.95 -14.75 -13.04
CA SER A 8 53.44 -13.40 -12.76
C SER A 8 52.16 -13.23 -13.56
N ARG A 9 51.09 -13.92 -13.13
CA ARG A 9 49.78 -13.76 -13.74
C ARG A 9 49.22 -12.39 -13.37
N ASN A 10 49.24 -11.53 -14.37
CA ASN A 10 48.44 -10.32 -14.57
C ASN A 10 47.29 -10.11 -13.56
N MET A 11 47.35 -8.97 -12.85
CA MET A 11 46.16 -8.33 -12.30
C MET A 11 45.24 -7.96 -13.47
N ALA A 12 44.26 -8.80 -13.75
CA ALA A 12 43.14 -8.41 -14.60
C ALA A 12 42.24 -7.48 -13.79
N ASP A 13 42.07 -6.25 -14.28
CA ASP A 13 41.06 -5.30 -13.82
C ASP A 13 39.70 -5.99 -13.69
N VAL A 14 39.30 -6.24 -12.44
CA VAL A 14 37.94 -6.70 -12.14
C VAL A 14 37.02 -5.49 -12.26
N LYS A 15 36.56 -5.25 -13.48
CA LYS A 15 35.43 -4.36 -13.74
C LYS A 15 34.21 -4.97 -13.02
N PRO A 16 33.57 -4.29 -12.06
CA PRO A 16 32.38 -4.83 -11.43
C PRO A 16 31.32 -5.00 -12.51
N ARG A 17 30.83 -6.23 -12.69
CA ARG A 17 29.64 -6.52 -13.48
C ARG A 17 28.48 -5.86 -12.77
N ILE A 18 28.16 -4.64 -13.21
CA ILE A 18 26.91 -3.97 -12.91
C ILE A 18 25.82 -4.93 -13.43
N THR A 19 25.14 -5.59 -12.50
CA THR A 19 23.86 -6.25 -12.77
C THR A 19 23.02 -5.21 -13.49
N GLU A 20 22.63 -5.49 -14.72
CA GLU A 20 21.76 -4.62 -15.50
C GLU A 20 20.45 -4.45 -14.72
N GLU A 21 20.38 -3.42 -13.88
CA GLU A 21 19.11 -2.83 -13.47
C GLU A 21 18.38 -2.56 -14.78
N ILE A 22 17.23 -3.19 -14.94
CA ILE A 22 16.31 -2.94 -16.04
C ILE A 22 15.90 -1.48 -15.88
N VAL A 23 16.66 -0.59 -16.52
CA VAL A 23 16.31 0.82 -16.67
C VAL A 23 15.02 0.81 -17.47
N GLU A 24 13.89 0.93 -16.78
CA GLU A 24 12.60 1.10 -17.40
C GLU A 24 12.69 2.34 -18.29
N LYS A 25 12.79 2.14 -19.61
CA LYS A 25 12.73 3.24 -20.59
C LYS A 25 11.49 4.09 -20.30
N PRO A 26 11.56 5.42 -20.45
CA PRO A 26 10.40 6.29 -20.25
C PRO A 26 9.28 5.83 -21.17
N LYS A 27 8.26 5.22 -20.58
CA LYS A 27 7.12 4.67 -21.29
C LYS A 27 6.27 5.86 -21.74
N ILE A 28 6.19 6.09 -23.05
CA ILE A 28 5.22 7.03 -23.61
C ILE A 28 3.85 6.46 -23.26
N TRP A 29 3.13 7.13 -22.35
CA TRP A 29 1.79 6.73 -21.93
C TRP A 29 0.83 7.01 -23.09
N LYS A 30 0.56 5.98 -23.90
CA LYS A 30 -0.49 6.04 -24.91
C LYS A 30 -1.82 5.78 -24.21
N LEU A 31 -2.78 6.70 -24.36
CA LEU A 31 -4.14 6.52 -23.88
C LEU A 31 -4.66 5.16 -24.37
N THR A 32 -5.11 4.33 -23.44
CA THR A 32 -5.69 3.01 -23.73
C THR A 32 -7.16 3.09 -23.37
N GLU A 33 -8.02 3.13 -24.38
CA GLU A 33 -9.47 3.13 -24.22
C GLU A 33 -9.99 1.70 -24.08
N ILE A 34 -10.90 1.49 -23.12
CA ILE A 34 -11.60 0.23 -22.91
C ILE A 34 -12.98 0.38 -23.57
N ASN A 35 -13.14 -0.22 -24.75
CA ASN A 35 -14.35 -0.10 -25.57
C ASN A 35 -15.17 -1.41 -25.60
N GLU A 36 -14.59 -2.53 -25.18
CA GLU A 36 -15.26 -3.84 -25.19
C GLU A 36 -15.15 -4.56 -23.84
N PRO A 37 -16.21 -5.26 -23.39
CA PRO A 37 -16.16 -6.10 -22.18
C PRO A 37 -15.07 -7.19 -22.23
N SER A 38 -14.68 -7.65 -23.42
CA SER A 38 -13.63 -8.63 -23.66
C SER A 38 -12.23 -8.17 -23.19
N GLN A 39 -12.02 -6.85 -23.09
CA GLN A 39 -10.78 -6.23 -22.62
C GLN A 39 -10.70 -6.21 -21.09
N CYS A 40 -11.83 -6.39 -20.41
CA CYS A 40 -11.90 -6.48 -18.96
C CYS A 40 -11.71 -7.92 -18.51
N ARG A 41 -11.00 -8.08 -17.40
CA ARG A 41 -10.90 -9.35 -16.67
C ARG A 41 -11.30 -9.11 -15.24
N SER A 42 -12.06 -10.05 -14.68
CA SER A 42 -12.43 -10.04 -13.28
C SER A 42 -11.72 -11.16 -12.54
N LEU A 43 -11.56 -10.96 -11.24
CA LEU A 43 -10.98 -11.92 -10.32
C LEU A 43 -11.70 -11.76 -8.99
N CYS A 44 -12.10 -12.88 -8.38
CA CYS A 44 -12.65 -12.87 -7.03
C CYS A 44 -11.51 -12.88 -6.01
N LEU A 45 -11.57 -11.98 -5.02
CA LEU A 45 -10.60 -11.94 -3.94
C LEU A 45 -10.98 -13.00 -2.88
N PRO A 46 -10.06 -13.90 -2.49
CA PRO A 46 -10.38 -14.91 -1.50
C PRO A 46 -10.63 -14.27 -0.13
N ASP A 47 -11.71 -14.66 0.53
CA ASP A 47 -12.10 -14.13 1.83
C ASP A 47 -12.68 -15.27 2.67
N ASN A 48 -12.18 -15.42 3.90
CA ASN A 48 -12.61 -16.48 4.81
C ASN A 48 -13.73 -16.03 5.75
N LEU A 49 -14.05 -14.73 5.76
CA LEU A 49 -15.06 -14.12 6.62
C LEU A 49 -16.35 -13.90 5.84
N SER A 50 -17.44 -13.61 6.56
CA SER A 50 -18.71 -13.21 5.95
C SER A 50 -18.49 -12.08 4.93
N ALA A 51 -19.18 -12.18 3.79
CA ALA A 51 -19.14 -11.17 2.74
C ALA A 51 -19.66 -9.84 3.31
N LEU A 52 -18.75 -8.91 3.54
CA LEU A 52 -19.04 -7.56 4.01
C LEU A 52 -18.88 -6.58 2.86
N ARG A 53 -19.72 -5.55 2.85
CA ARG A 53 -19.61 -4.45 1.88
C ARG A 53 -18.23 -3.82 1.98
N VAL A 54 -17.53 -3.74 0.84
CA VAL A 54 -16.27 -3.00 0.72
C VAL A 54 -16.61 -1.52 0.58
N SER A 55 -16.12 -0.71 1.53
CA SER A 55 -16.36 0.73 1.56
C SER A 55 -15.34 1.49 0.72
N ARG A 56 -14.06 1.05 0.73
CA ARG A 56 -12.98 1.64 -0.06
C ARG A 56 -11.93 0.60 -0.44
N LEU A 57 -11.19 0.88 -1.51
CA LEU A 57 -10.16 0.01 -2.06
C LEU A 57 -8.99 0.85 -2.59
N ILE A 58 -7.75 0.39 -2.39
CA ILE A 58 -6.57 0.94 -3.05
C ILE A 58 -5.59 -0.18 -3.41
N TYR A 59 -4.90 -0.05 -4.54
CA TYR A 59 -3.67 -0.81 -4.77
C TYR A 59 -2.52 -0.16 -4.00
N THR A 60 -1.55 -0.96 -3.54
CA THR A 60 -0.30 -0.40 -3.03
C THR A 60 0.47 0.31 -4.14
N ASN A 61 1.30 1.28 -3.79
CA ASN A 61 2.08 2.05 -4.77
C ASN A 61 3.06 1.15 -5.55
N SER A 62 3.59 0.12 -4.89
CA SER A 62 4.37 -0.96 -5.52
C SER A 62 3.57 -1.84 -6.50
N GLY A 63 2.24 -1.84 -6.40
CA GLY A 63 1.32 -2.62 -7.22
C GLY A 63 1.28 -4.11 -6.88
N ILE A 64 1.87 -4.55 -5.77
CA ILE A 64 1.94 -5.98 -5.38
C ILE A 64 0.79 -6.42 -4.47
N ALA A 65 0.01 -5.47 -3.96
CA ALA A 65 -1.05 -5.75 -3.00
C ALA A 65 -2.25 -4.83 -3.18
N LEU A 66 -3.37 -5.25 -2.62
CA LEU A 66 -4.64 -4.53 -2.60
C LEU A 66 -5.14 -4.44 -1.17
N LEU A 67 -5.43 -3.23 -0.72
CA LEU A 67 -5.99 -2.97 0.60
C LEU A 67 -7.44 -2.54 0.45
N ALA A 68 -8.34 -3.15 1.22
CA ALA A 68 -9.74 -2.75 1.31
C ALA A 68 -10.12 -2.39 2.74
N LEU A 69 -10.99 -1.40 2.89
CA LEU A 69 -11.70 -1.09 4.12
C LEU A 69 -13.13 -1.61 4.00
N ALA A 70 -13.52 -2.53 4.89
CA ALA A 70 -14.87 -3.07 4.96
C ALA A 70 -15.79 -2.20 5.83
N ALA A 71 -17.11 -2.38 5.68
CA ALA A 71 -18.13 -1.61 6.41
C ALA A 71 -18.10 -1.80 7.94
N ASN A 72 -17.48 -2.88 8.43
CA ASN A 72 -17.25 -3.09 9.86
C ASN A 72 -15.94 -2.45 10.36
N ALA A 73 -15.38 -1.49 9.61
CA ALA A 73 -14.14 -0.78 9.89
C ALA A 73 -12.86 -1.63 9.91
N VAL A 74 -12.92 -2.89 9.46
CA VAL A 74 -11.74 -3.77 9.33
C VAL A 74 -11.10 -3.61 7.96
N HIS A 75 -9.77 -3.47 7.95
CA HIS A 75 -8.97 -3.54 6.74
C HIS A 75 -8.60 -4.97 6.37
N LYS A 76 -8.63 -5.28 5.08
CA LYS A 76 -8.20 -6.55 4.50
C LYS A 76 -7.13 -6.29 3.45
N LEU A 77 -6.01 -7.03 3.54
CA LEU A 77 -4.87 -6.88 2.63
C LEU A 77 -4.66 -8.17 1.84
N TRP A 78 -4.75 -8.09 0.53
CA TRP A 78 -4.43 -9.18 -0.39
C TRP A 78 -3.09 -8.92 -1.05
N LYS A 79 -2.20 -9.93 -1.09
CA LYS A 79 -0.88 -9.83 -1.71
C LYS A 79 -0.75 -10.83 -2.85
N TRP A 80 -0.27 -10.36 -3.99
CA TRP A 80 0.19 -11.24 -5.06
C TRP A 80 1.57 -11.78 -4.71
N GLN A 81 1.77 -13.06 -4.97
CA GLN A 81 3.06 -13.71 -4.74
C GLN A 81 3.93 -13.63 -5.98
N ARG A 82 5.23 -13.44 -5.76
CA ARG A 82 6.25 -13.58 -6.80
C ARG A 82 6.56 -15.06 -6.99
N ASN A 83 6.38 -15.57 -8.19
CA ASN A 83 6.70 -16.95 -8.57
C ASN A 83 6.95 -17.03 -10.09
N ASP A 84 7.20 -18.22 -10.62
CA ASP A 84 7.49 -18.42 -12.05
C ASP A 84 6.38 -17.92 -12.98
N ARG A 85 5.12 -17.95 -12.53
CA ARG A 85 3.96 -17.47 -13.29
C ARG A 85 3.68 -15.98 -13.11
N ASN A 86 4.19 -15.37 -12.03
CA ASN A 86 4.14 -13.93 -11.76
C ASN A 86 5.50 -13.42 -11.29
N VAL A 87 6.41 -13.27 -12.26
CA VAL A 87 7.81 -12.89 -12.00
C VAL A 87 7.94 -11.52 -11.34
N THR A 88 6.97 -10.63 -11.55
CA THR A 88 6.97 -9.28 -10.97
C THR A 88 6.34 -9.22 -9.57
N GLY A 89 5.51 -10.19 -9.21
CA GLY A 89 4.69 -10.14 -8.00
C GLY A 89 3.58 -9.06 -8.02
N LYS A 90 3.40 -8.34 -9.13
CA LYS A 90 2.38 -7.28 -9.26
C LYS A 90 0.98 -7.88 -9.43
N ALA A 91 -0.02 -7.05 -9.21
CA ALA A 91 -1.42 -7.38 -9.38
C ALA A 91 -1.73 -7.89 -10.78
N THR A 92 -2.44 -9.01 -10.85
CA THR A 92 -2.83 -9.65 -12.10
C THR A 92 -4.11 -10.45 -11.90
N THR A 93 -4.94 -10.54 -12.95
CA THR A 93 -6.13 -11.39 -12.94
C THR A 93 -5.82 -12.86 -13.26
N ASN A 94 -4.59 -13.17 -13.73
CA ASN A 94 -4.21 -14.52 -14.12
C ASN A 94 -3.98 -15.45 -12.91
N MET A 95 -3.73 -14.87 -11.72
CA MET A 95 -3.58 -15.62 -10.48
C MET A 95 -4.26 -14.86 -9.33
N PRO A 96 -4.98 -15.56 -8.44
CA PRO A 96 -5.56 -14.96 -7.26
C PRO A 96 -4.45 -14.50 -6.29
N PRO A 97 -4.61 -13.34 -5.60
CA PRO A 97 -3.77 -13.01 -4.48
C PRO A 97 -4.13 -13.86 -3.26
N THR A 98 -3.26 -13.86 -2.25
CA THR A 98 -3.57 -14.46 -0.95
C THR A 98 -4.01 -13.39 0.04
N LEU A 99 -5.09 -13.64 0.79
CA LEU A 99 -5.43 -12.83 1.95
C LEU A 99 -4.27 -12.93 2.94
N TRP A 100 -3.66 -11.80 3.26
CA TRP A 100 -2.48 -11.72 4.10
C TRP A 100 -2.83 -11.09 5.44
N GLN A 101 -2.35 -11.73 6.50
CA GLN A 101 -2.47 -11.26 7.88
C GLN A 101 -1.16 -11.56 8.61
N PRO A 102 -0.77 -10.73 9.60
CA PRO A 102 0.38 -11.02 10.42
C PRO A 102 0.13 -12.26 11.30
N SER A 103 1.20 -12.99 11.62
CA SER A 103 1.15 -14.18 12.49
C SER A 103 0.66 -13.90 13.91
N SER A 104 0.68 -12.63 14.32
CA SER A 104 0.12 -12.18 15.60
C SER A 104 -1.40 -12.30 15.68
N GLY A 105 -2.09 -12.44 14.53
CA GLY A 105 -3.56 -12.44 14.47
C GLY A 105 -4.19 -11.06 14.70
N ILE A 106 -3.39 -10.00 14.84
CA ILE A 106 -3.89 -8.63 14.98
C ILE A 106 -4.57 -8.23 13.67
N LEU A 107 -5.72 -7.56 13.78
CA LEU A 107 -6.43 -6.96 12.65
C LEU A 107 -6.21 -5.44 12.66
N MET A 108 -6.12 -4.84 11.48
CA MET A 108 -6.22 -3.38 11.33
C MET A 108 -7.69 -2.99 11.34
N THR A 109 -8.15 -2.39 12.44
CA THR A 109 -9.54 -2.01 12.63
C THR A 109 -9.59 -0.56 13.08
N ASN A 110 -10.38 0.27 12.39
CA ASN A 110 -10.59 1.65 12.84
C ASN A 110 -11.56 1.69 14.02
N GLU A 111 -11.43 2.74 14.83
CA GLU A 111 -12.48 3.10 15.77
C GLU A 111 -13.72 3.55 15.00
N VAL A 112 -14.89 3.09 15.46
CA VAL A 112 -16.20 3.50 14.96
C VAL A 112 -16.81 4.40 16.05
N SER A 113 -17.42 5.51 15.64
CA SER A 113 -18.15 6.39 16.55
C SER A 113 -19.47 5.76 17.01
N ASP A 114 -20.07 6.31 18.07
CA ASP A 114 -21.41 5.90 18.54
C ASP A 114 -22.54 6.28 17.55
N THR A 115 -22.21 7.07 16.52
CA THR A 115 -23.13 7.37 15.43
C THR A 115 -23.35 6.16 14.54
N LYS A 116 -24.40 6.19 13.73
CA LYS A 116 -24.71 5.04 12.87
C LYS A 116 -23.57 4.81 11.87
N PRO A 117 -23.12 3.56 11.66
CA PRO A 117 -22.06 3.26 10.70
C PRO A 117 -22.38 3.69 9.26
N GLU A 118 -23.66 3.86 8.91
CA GLU A 118 -24.09 4.37 7.62
C GLU A 118 -23.79 5.86 7.39
N ASP A 119 -23.69 6.66 8.46
CA ASP A 119 -23.48 8.11 8.38
C ASP A 119 -21.98 8.47 8.38
N ALA A 120 -21.12 7.53 8.80
CA ALA A 120 -19.68 7.72 8.79
C ALA A 120 -19.15 7.71 7.35
N VAL A 121 -18.34 8.71 7.00
CA VAL A 121 -17.58 8.71 5.75
C VAL A 121 -16.28 7.95 5.97
N PRO A 122 -16.14 6.69 5.50
CA PRO A 122 -14.88 5.99 5.59
C PRO A 122 -13.87 6.73 4.73
N CYS A 123 -12.62 6.84 5.15
CA CYS A 123 -11.53 7.37 4.33
C CYS A 123 -10.21 6.75 4.77
N PHE A 124 -9.29 6.54 3.83
CA PHE A 124 -7.94 6.13 4.14
C PHE A 124 -6.96 6.54 3.04
N ALA A 125 -5.69 6.68 3.40
CA ALA A 125 -4.58 6.97 2.51
C ALA A 125 -3.39 6.06 2.82
N LEU A 126 -2.63 5.72 1.79
CA LEU A 126 -1.45 4.87 1.89
C LEU A 126 -0.18 5.72 1.78
N SER A 127 0.81 5.45 2.64
CA SER A 127 2.11 6.12 2.54
C SER A 127 2.83 5.72 1.26
N LYS A 128 3.69 6.59 0.73
CA LYS A 128 4.41 6.38 -0.54
C LYS A 128 5.22 5.07 -0.60
N ASN A 129 5.70 4.59 0.56
CA ASN A 129 6.49 3.38 0.70
C ASN A 129 5.65 2.15 1.10
N ASP A 130 4.32 2.23 1.02
CA ASP A 130 3.37 1.16 1.36
C ASP A 130 3.47 0.62 2.79
N SER A 131 4.21 1.30 3.66
CA SER A 131 4.53 0.82 5.01
C SER A 131 3.51 1.23 6.05
N TYR A 132 2.75 2.29 5.78
CA TYR A 132 1.74 2.82 6.67
C TYR A 132 0.44 3.12 5.93
N VAL A 133 -0.67 2.92 6.63
CA VAL A 133 -1.99 3.39 6.19
C VAL A 133 -2.56 4.26 7.28
N MET A 134 -3.09 5.42 6.89
CA MET A 134 -3.85 6.28 7.78
C MET A 134 -5.31 6.16 7.41
N SER A 135 -6.19 5.95 8.39
CA SER A 135 -7.57 5.57 8.12
C SER A 135 -8.53 6.05 9.20
N ALA A 136 -9.78 6.33 8.80
CA ALA A 136 -10.87 6.66 9.69
C ALA A 136 -12.20 6.01 9.22
N SER A 137 -13.11 5.79 10.17
CA SER A 137 -14.47 5.27 9.91
C SER A 137 -15.50 5.92 10.82
N GLY A 138 -15.47 7.26 10.91
CA GLY A 138 -16.34 8.07 11.78
C GLY A 138 -15.78 8.31 13.18
N GLY A 139 -14.94 7.39 13.69
CA GLY A 139 -14.15 7.60 14.90
C GLY A 139 -12.85 8.39 14.65
N LYS A 140 -11.88 8.21 15.55
CA LYS A 140 -10.54 8.80 15.43
C LYS A 140 -9.82 8.35 14.16
N ILE A 141 -8.88 9.18 13.71
CA ILE A 141 -7.98 8.83 12.62
C ILE A 141 -6.86 7.97 13.22
N SER A 142 -6.61 6.79 12.66
CA SER A 142 -5.57 5.89 13.11
C SER A 142 -4.49 5.72 12.06
N LEU A 143 -3.23 5.73 12.48
CA LEU A 143 -2.09 5.33 11.65
C LEU A 143 -1.72 3.89 11.97
N PHE A 144 -1.77 3.00 10.98
CA PHE A 144 -1.40 1.59 11.12
C PHE A 144 -0.11 1.28 10.39
N ASN A 145 0.65 0.34 10.96
CA ASN A 145 1.78 -0.28 10.28
C ASN A 145 1.29 -1.45 9.41
N MET A 146 1.56 -1.40 8.11
CA MET A 146 1.08 -2.39 7.13
C MET A 146 1.73 -3.78 7.26
N MET A 147 2.85 -3.89 7.99
CA MET A 147 3.55 -5.16 8.22
C MET A 147 3.09 -5.85 9.52
N THR A 148 2.67 -5.10 10.52
CA THR A 148 2.32 -5.68 11.84
C THR A 148 0.85 -5.53 12.20
N PHE A 149 0.11 -4.73 11.42
CA PHE A 149 -1.27 -4.31 11.67
C PHE A 149 -1.49 -3.53 12.96
N LYS A 150 -0.40 -3.19 13.67
CA LYS A 150 -0.49 -2.40 14.90
C LYS A 150 -0.82 -0.95 14.59
N THR A 151 -1.70 -0.39 15.41
CA THR A 151 -1.89 1.06 15.51
C THR A 151 -0.64 1.69 16.07
N MET A 152 -0.04 2.60 15.31
CA MET A 152 1.14 3.38 15.70
C MET A 152 0.75 4.58 16.55
N THR A 153 -0.29 5.29 16.11
CA THR A 153 -0.85 6.45 16.83
C THR A 153 -2.29 6.68 16.36
N THR A 154 -3.04 7.45 17.15
CA THR A 154 -4.35 7.97 16.79
C THR A 154 -4.33 9.49 16.89
N PHE A 155 -4.97 10.14 15.93
CA PHE A 155 -5.11 11.58 15.87
C PHE A 155 -6.54 11.97 16.19
N MET A 156 -6.68 13.17 16.78
CA MET A 156 -7.91 13.98 16.83
C MET A 156 -9.18 13.22 17.19
N PRO A 157 -9.72 13.36 18.42
CA PRO A 157 -11.08 12.91 18.68
C PRO A 157 -12.07 13.69 17.78
N PRO A 158 -13.03 13.04 17.11
CA PRO A 158 -14.13 13.76 16.47
C PRO A 158 -14.97 14.51 17.54
N PRO A 159 -15.64 15.65 17.24
CA PRO A 159 -15.81 16.34 15.95
C PRO A 159 -14.82 17.51 15.69
N PRO A 160 -14.64 17.94 14.41
CA PRO A 160 -15.32 17.43 13.22
C PRO A 160 -14.77 16.07 12.74
N ALA A 161 -15.58 15.28 12.04
CA ALA A 161 -15.15 13.97 11.52
C ALA A 161 -14.32 14.15 10.25
N ALA A 162 -13.33 13.27 10.06
CA ALA A 162 -12.55 13.22 8.82
C ALA A 162 -13.35 12.57 7.68
N THR A 163 -13.41 13.25 6.55
CA THR A 163 -14.10 12.80 5.32
C THR A 163 -13.12 12.39 4.23
N PHE A 164 -11.87 12.88 4.30
CA PHE A 164 -10.82 12.54 3.36
C PHE A 164 -9.43 12.61 3.98
N LEU A 165 -8.51 11.79 3.48
CA LEU A 165 -7.12 11.72 3.94
C LEU A 165 -6.19 11.70 2.73
N ALA A 166 -5.06 12.40 2.82
CA ALA A 166 -4.02 12.38 1.79
C ALA A 166 -2.63 12.54 2.40
N PHE A 167 -1.66 11.78 1.88
CA PHE A 167 -0.24 12.02 2.12
C PHE A 167 0.31 13.01 1.10
N HIS A 168 1.19 13.90 1.52
CA HIS A 168 1.89 14.78 0.59
C HIS A 168 2.86 13.96 -0.29
N PRO A 169 2.88 14.15 -1.63
CA PRO A 169 3.58 13.27 -2.56
C PRO A 169 5.12 13.29 -2.42
N GLN A 170 5.67 14.37 -1.87
CA GLN A 170 7.12 14.54 -1.66
C GLN A 170 7.55 14.33 -0.21
N ASP A 171 6.64 14.38 0.75
CA ASP A 171 6.97 14.29 2.17
C ASP A 171 5.89 13.50 2.92
N ASN A 172 6.21 12.27 3.31
CA ASN A 172 5.28 11.39 4.03
C ASN A 172 4.95 11.89 5.45
N ASN A 173 5.68 12.89 5.97
CA ASN A 173 5.37 13.48 7.28
C ASN A 173 4.26 14.52 7.19
N ILE A 174 3.95 15.02 5.99
CA ILE A 174 2.89 16.00 5.77
C ILE A 174 1.62 15.28 5.32
N ILE A 175 0.55 15.57 6.05
CA ILE A 175 -0.76 14.95 5.88
C ILE A 175 -1.80 16.05 5.71
N ALA A 176 -2.70 15.87 4.74
CA ALA A 176 -3.89 16.70 4.60
C ALA A 176 -5.14 15.90 5.01
N ILE A 177 -5.97 16.52 5.85
CA ILE A 177 -7.19 15.94 6.40
C ILE A 177 -8.36 16.83 6.00
N GLY A 178 -9.27 16.31 5.19
CA GLY A 178 -10.54 16.96 4.88
C GLY A 178 -11.55 16.65 5.97
N MET A 179 -12.20 17.67 6.52
CA MET A 179 -13.12 17.57 7.63
C MET A 179 -14.57 17.84 7.18
N GLU A 180 -15.54 17.37 7.96
CA GLU A 180 -16.98 17.55 7.68
C GLU A 180 -17.43 19.02 7.72
N ASP A 181 -16.77 19.87 8.50
CA ASP A 181 -17.04 21.30 8.61
C ASP A 181 -16.48 22.13 7.44
N SER A 182 -16.09 21.47 6.35
CA SER A 182 -15.45 22.05 5.16
C SER A 182 -14.04 22.60 5.39
N SER A 183 -13.43 22.35 6.56
CA SER A 183 -12.03 22.69 6.79
C SER A 183 -11.07 21.64 6.20
N ILE A 184 -9.86 22.08 5.87
CA ILE A 184 -8.73 21.21 5.52
C ILE A 184 -7.64 21.48 6.55
N GLN A 185 -7.25 20.46 7.30
CA GLN A 185 -6.14 20.54 8.25
C GLN A 185 -4.87 19.95 7.62
N ILE A 186 -3.75 20.64 7.80
CA ILE A 186 -2.43 20.18 7.37
C ILE A 186 -1.62 19.86 8.62
N TYR A 187 -1.23 18.59 8.75
CA TYR A 187 -0.50 18.07 9.89
C TYR A 187 0.93 17.71 9.48
N ASN A 188 1.91 18.03 10.33
CA ASN A 188 3.30 17.62 10.14
C ASN A 188 3.77 16.78 11.34
N VAL A 189 3.93 15.48 11.10
CA VAL A 189 4.25 14.50 12.15
C VAL A 189 5.54 14.83 12.92
N ARG A 190 6.48 15.58 12.33
CA ARG A 190 7.76 15.90 12.98
C ARG A 190 7.73 17.12 13.89
N VAL A 191 6.71 17.97 13.79
CA VAL A 191 6.66 19.27 14.48
C VAL A 191 5.77 19.20 15.72
N ASP A 192 4.83 18.26 15.76
CA ASP A 192 3.87 18.08 16.85
C ASP A 192 4.31 17.00 17.88
N GLU A 193 5.61 16.68 17.93
CA GLU A 193 6.29 16.05 19.10
C GLU A 193 6.96 17.14 19.96
#